data_AF-R7QKQ5-F1
#
_entry.id   AF-R7QKQ5-F1
#
_cell.length_a   1.000
_cell.length_b   1.000
_cell.length_c   1.000
_cell.angle_alpha   90.00
_cell.angle_beta   90.00
_cell.angle_gamma   90.00
#
_symmetry.space_group_name_H-M   'P 1'
#
loop_
_entity.id
_entity.type
_entity.pdbx_description
1 polymer ?
#
loop_
_entity_poly.entity_id
_entity_poly.type
_entity_poly.pdbx_seq_one_letter_code
_entity_poly.pdbx_strand_id
1 'polypeptide(L)'
;MEQAAIEEGAQLLELSGWTEGKHAVTNPDGYLQECDQNPPRGDTFLSNFVMLRHLPAVISFDIAATKKIPKSWPAIGDYLSQQVGHSFPVLALLNHSRAVRAIAGCICLNLDAIVCGIEPDAKYLMDIVFAGVNRNRLMAKEFRKMTKLMVDYYDEDCINAVYEFSKEDTDFSVDFMDALSDSALMDTPLSEMQVRMLYIAKASSYAPTRTTQAVVDSTKAPRFNI
;
A
#
# COMPACT_ATOMS: atom_id res chain seq x y z
N MET A 1 -7.24 -13.28 -14.84
CA MET A 1 -7.20 -11.81 -15.08
C MET A 1 -6.02 -11.18 -14.38
N GLU A 2 -5.73 -11.54 -13.12
CA GLU A 2 -4.61 -10.99 -12.35
C GLU A 2 -3.24 -11.23 -13.00
N GLN A 3 -2.93 -12.45 -13.44
CA GLN A 3 -1.64 -12.76 -14.08
C GLN A 3 -1.37 -11.92 -15.33
N ALA A 4 -2.38 -11.75 -16.18
CA ALA A 4 -2.27 -10.91 -17.37
C ALA A 4 -2.06 -9.43 -17.02
N ALA A 5 -2.65 -8.95 -15.91
CA ALA A 5 -2.43 -7.60 -15.42
C ALA A 5 -1.03 -7.41 -14.81
N ILE A 6 -0.50 -8.43 -14.12
CA ILE A 6 0.88 -8.44 -13.60
C ILE A 6 1.88 -8.42 -14.75
N GLU A 7 1.68 -9.26 -15.78
CA GLU A 7 2.52 -9.32 -16.97
C GLU A 7 2.48 -8.01 -17.77
N GLU A 8 1.29 -7.42 -17.94
CA GLU A 8 1.15 -6.11 -18.58
C GLU A 8 1.86 -5.01 -17.77
N GLY A 9 1.73 -5.03 -16.44
CA GLY A 9 2.42 -4.09 -15.55
C GLY A 9 3.95 -4.22 -15.64
N ALA A 10 4.47 -5.45 -15.66
CA ALA A 10 5.90 -5.71 -15.82
C ALA A 10 6.42 -5.17 -17.17
N GLN A 11 5.70 -5.42 -18.27
CA GLN A 11 6.06 -4.90 -19.59
C GLN A 11 6.06 -3.36 -19.62
N LEU A 12 5.11 -2.71 -18.94
CA LEU A 12 5.07 -1.25 -18.85
C LEU A 12 6.27 -0.69 -18.08
N LEU A 13 6.65 -1.34 -16.98
CA LEU A 13 7.82 -0.96 -16.20
C LEU A 13 9.11 -1.10 -17.02
N GLU A 14 9.28 -2.21 -17.74
CA GLU A 14 10.41 -2.42 -18.66
C GLU A 14 10.50 -1.34 -19.74
N LEU A 15 9.38 -1.01 -20.41
CA LEU A 15 9.33 0.01 -21.45
C LEU A 15 9.66 1.42 -20.94
N SER A 16 9.36 1.70 -19.68
CA SER A 16 9.70 2.98 -19.04
C SER A 16 11.18 3.07 -18.61
N GLY A 17 11.94 1.97 -18.73
CA GLY A 17 13.29 1.83 -18.22
C GLY A 17 13.34 1.89 -16.70
N TRP A 18 12.25 1.54 -16.02
CA TRP A 18 12.16 1.50 -14.57
C TRP A 18 12.98 0.32 -14.03
N THR A 19 13.70 0.55 -12.95
CA THR A 19 14.38 -0.50 -12.17
C THR A 19 14.15 -0.25 -10.69
N GLU A 20 14.17 -1.32 -9.90
CA GLU A 20 14.07 -1.23 -8.43
C GLU A 20 15.10 -0.23 -7.90
N GLY A 21 14.68 0.69 -7.02
CA GLY A 21 15.57 1.69 -6.41
C GLY A 21 16.09 2.82 -7.33
N LYS A 22 15.71 2.88 -8.62
CA LYS A 22 16.20 3.90 -9.57
C LYS A 22 16.04 5.34 -9.10
N HIS A 23 14.96 5.61 -8.36
CA HIS A 23 14.61 6.94 -7.86
C HIS A 23 14.85 7.09 -6.36
N ALA A 24 15.41 6.06 -5.70
CA ALA A 24 15.77 6.11 -4.30
C ALA A 24 17.11 6.83 -4.15
N VAL A 25 17.10 7.97 -3.47
CA VAL A 25 18.33 8.56 -2.93
C VAL A 25 18.45 8.04 -1.51
N THR A 26 19.54 7.31 -1.22
CA THR A 26 19.78 6.73 0.10
C THR A 26 20.90 7.46 0.82
N ASN A 27 20.73 7.61 2.13
CA ASN A 27 21.77 8.04 3.04
C ASN A 27 22.86 6.95 3.16
N PRO A 28 24.06 7.27 3.67
CA PRO A 28 25.13 6.29 3.90
C PRO A 28 24.73 5.12 4.82
N ASP A 29 23.71 5.28 5.64
CA ASP A 29 23.16 4.23 6.50
C ASP A 29 22.15 3.31 5.78
N GLY A 30 21.95 3.50 4.47
CA GLY A 30 21.11 2.67 3.63
C GLY A 30 19.61 2.96 3.72
N TYR A 31 19.20 4.01 4.42
CA TYR A 31 17.81 4.48 4.49
C TYR A 31 17.54 5.56 3.45
N LEU A 32 16.28 5.71 3.02
CA LEU A 32 15.90 6.77 2.10
C LEU A 32 16.21 8.15 2.70
N GLN A 33 16.87 8.98 1.90
CA GLN A 33 17.06 10.40 2.21
C GLN A 33 15.69 11.10 2.19
N GLU A 34 15.49 12.02 3.13
CA GLU A 34 14.30 12.85 3.17
C GLU A 34 14.22 13.69 1.88
N CYS A 35 13.05 13.67 1.22
CA CYS A 35 12.79 14.15 -0.14
C CYS A 35 13.69 15.32 -0.59
N ASP A 36 14.40 15.11 -1.71
CA ASP A 36 14.85 16.21 -2.54
C ASP A 36 13.61 16.97 -3.07
N GLN A 37 13.66 18.30 -3.09
CA GLN A 37 12.51 19.16 -3.47
C GLN A 37 12.16 19.08 -4.96
N ASN A 38 12.89 18.29 -5.73
CA ASN A 38 12.68 18.15 -7.15
C ASN A 38 11.47 17.24 -7.42
N PRO A 39 10.39 17.75 -8.04
CA PRO A 39 9.25 16.92 -8.38
C PRO A 39 9.68 15.82 -9.36
N PRO A 40 9.05 14.63 -9.28
CA PRO A 40 9.30 13.57 -10.25
C PRO A 40 9.08 14.07 -11.68
N ARG A 41 9.88 13.54 -12.61
CA ARG A 41 9.76 13.86 -14.04
C ARG A 41 8.36 13.48 -14.52
N GLY A 42 7.69 14.38 -15.22
CA GLY A 42 6.35 14.12 -15.77
C GLY A 42 6.31 12.96 -16.76
N ASP A 43 5.15 12.34 -16.88
CA ASP A 43 4.90 11.20 -17.77
C ASP A 43 5.21 11.52 -19.24
N THR A 44 5.69 10.53 -19.97
CA THR A 44 5.95 10.67 -21.41
C THR A 44 4.66 10.56 -22.23
N PHE A 45 4.66 11.10 -23.45
CA PHE A 45 3.55 10.94 -24.39
C PHE A 45 3.20 9.46 -24.63
N LEU A 46 4.21 8.59 -24.69
CA LEU A 46 4.02 7.16 -24.90
C LEU A 46 3.29 6.51 -23.70
N SER A 47 3.68 6.86 -22.47
CA SER A 47 3.00 6.45 -21.24
C SER A 47 1.53 6.86 -21.24
N ASN A 48 1.25 8.11 -21.65
CA ASN A 48 -0.13 8.61 -21.75
C ASN A 48 -0.93 7.91 -22.86
N PHE A 49 -0.30 7.57 -23.99
CA PHE A 49 -0.98 6.91 -25.12
C PHE A 49 -1.43 5.50 -24.77
N VAL A 50 -0.62 4.73 -24.05
CA VAL A 50 -1.00 3.38 -23.60
C VAL A 50 -2.22 3.41 -22.66
N MET A 51 -2.34 4.47 -21.85
CA MET A 51 -3.46 4.64 -20.91
C MET A 51 -4.78 5.03 -21.59
N LEU A 52 -4.77 5.51 -22.85
CA LEU A 52 -5.96 6.01 -23.55
C LEU A 52 -7.09 4.99 -23.62
N ARG A 53 -6.76 3.70 -23.75
CA ARG A 53 -7.76 2.61 -23.84
C ARG A 53 -8.58 2.46 -22.57
N HIS A 54 -8.02 2.85 -21.42
CA HIS A 54 -8.64 2.71 -20.10
C HIS A 54 -9.30 3.99 -19.62
N LEU A 55 -9.00 5.14 -20.25
CA LEU A 55 -9.48 6.47 -19.82
C LEU A 55 -11.00 6.55 -19.63
N PRO A 56 -11.86 6.06 -20.54
CA PRO A 56 -13.31 6.23 -20.36
C PRO A 56 -13.84 5.52 -19.10
N ALA A 57 -13.34 4.32 -18.83
CA ALA A 57 -13.72 3.54 -17.66
C ALA A 57 -13.17 4.15 -16.36
N VAL A 58 -11.93 4.65 -16.39
CA VAL A 58 -11.31 5.33 -15.24
C VAL A 58 -12.05 6.63 -14.91
N ILE A 59 -12.45 7.41 -15.91
CA ILE A 59 -13.20 8.66 -15.70
C ILE A 59 -14.59 8.37 -15.12
N SER A 60 -15.30 7.37 -15.65
CA SER A 60 -16.64 7.03 -15.14
C SER A 60 -16.58 6.53 -13.69
N PHE A 61 -15.56 5.72 -13.37
CA PHE A 61 -15.29 5.26 -12.02
C PHE A 61 -14.95 6.41 -11.07
N ASP A 62 -14.02 7.31 -11.46
CA ASP A 62 -13.63 8.48 -10.65
C ASP A 62 -14.83 9.40 -10.36
N ILE A 63 -15.68 9.64 -11.36
CA ILE A 63 -16.90 10.43 -11.17
C ILE A 63 -17.85 9.74 -10.19
N ALA A 64 -18.05 8.43 -10.32
CA ALA A 64 -18.94 7.67 -9.45
C ALA A 64 -18.42 7.65 -8.00
N ALA A 65 -17.14 7.35 -7.82
CA ALA A 65 -16.47 7.27 -6.52
C ALA A 65 -16.44 8.63 -5.81
N THR A 66 -16.19 9.72 -6.53
CA THR A 66 -16.05 11.04 -5.91
C THR A 66 -17.38 11.79 -5.75
N LYS A 67 -18.49 11.33 -6.36
CA LYS A 67 -19.75 12.10 -6.48
C LYS A 67 -20.26 12.67 -5.16
N LYS A 68 -20.17 11.92 -4.05
CA LYS A 68 -20.68 12.31 -2.73
C LYS A 68 -19.64 13.01 -1.85
N ILE A 69 -18.41 13.14 -2.32
CA ILE A 69 -17.29 13.67 -1.54
C ILE A 69 -17.27 15.21 -1.63
N PRO A 70 -17.22 15.92 -0.48
CA PRO A 70 -17.09 17.37 -0.45
C PRO A 70 -15.86 17.88 -1.20
N LYS A 71 -15.93 19.11 -1.73
CA LYS A 71 -14.90 19.68 -2.60
C LYS A 71 -13.73 20.33 -1.86
N SER A 72 -13.85 20.64 -0.58
CA SER A 72 -12.88 21.45 0.15
C SER A 72 -12.94 21.22 1.66
N TRP A 73 -11.90 21.70 2.34
CA TRP A 73 -11.86 21.86 3.79
C TRP A 73 -12.84 22.95 4.27
N PRO A 74 -13.45 22.86 5.47
CA PRO A 74 -13.37 21.77 6.46
C PRO A 74 -14.30 20.59 6.19
N ALA A 75 -15.28 20.73 5.28
CA ALA A 75 -16.32 19.73 5.04
C ALA A 75 -15.78 18.34 4.68
N ILE A 76 -14.63 18.26 4.00
CA ILE A 76 -14.01 16.97 3.71
C ILE A 76 -13.42 16.28 4.95
N GLY A 77 -12.94 17.05 5.92
CA GLY A 77 -12.46 16.52 7.19
C GLY A 77 -13.61 15.93 8.01
N ASP A 78 -14.75 16.61 8.06
CA ASP A 78 -15.96 16.11 8.71
C ASP A 78 -16.45 14.82 8.02
N TYR A 79 -16.44 14.81 6.68
CA TYR A 79 -16.80 13.63 5.89
C TYR A 79 -15.90 12.43 6.18
N LEU A 80 -14.57 12.60 6.14
CA LEU A 80 -13.63 11.51 6.42
C LEU A 80 -13.73 11.05 7.88
N SER A 81 -13.91 11.97 8.83
CA SER A 81 -14.11 11.60 10.23
C SER A 81 -15.34 10.70 10.42
N GLN A 82 -16.41 10.92 9.65
CA GLN A 82 -17.61 10.10 9.69
C GLN A 82 -17.45 8.75 8.97
N GLN A 83 -16.72 8.73 7.84
CA GLN A 83 -16.58 7.52 7.04
C GLN A 83 -15.50 6.57 7.56
N VAL A 84 -14.37 7.11 8.04
CA VAL A 84 -13.18 6.32 8.40
C VAL A 84 -12.60 6.68 9.77
N GLY A 85 -13.31 7.48 10.57
CA GLY A 85 -12.92 7.79 11.96
C GLY A 85 -11.80 8.83 12.09
N HIS A 86 -11.26 9.37 10.99
CA HIS A 86 -10.18 10.35 11.02
C HIS A 86 -10.36 11.45 9.96
N SER A 87 -10.00 12.70 10.27
CA SER A 87 -10.28 13.87 9.42
C SER A 87 -9.16 14.25 8.44
N PHE A 88 -7.97 13.68 8.60
CA PHE A 88 -6.78 13.94 7.77
C PHE A 88 -6.51 15.43 7.51
N PRO A 89 -6.13 16.23 8.54
CA PRO A 89 -5.93 17.67 8.42
C PRO A 89 -4.92 18.11 7.35
N VAL A 90 -4.01 17.22 6.93
CA VAL A 90 -3.07 17.47 5.84
C VAL A 90 -3.77 17.84 4.52
N LEU A 91 -5.01 17.36 4.30
CA LEU A 91 -5.79 17.71 3.11
C LEU A 91 -6.20 19.19 3.07
N ALA A 92 -6.16 19.90 4.21
CA ALA A 92 -6.38 21.35 4.26
C ALA A 92 -5.29 22.14 3.52
N LEU A 93 -4.12 21.54 3.27
CA LEU A 93 -3.01 22.15 2.53
C LEU A 93 -3.21 22.11 1.01
N LEU A 94 -4.21 21.36 0.53
CA LEU A 94 -4.45 21.17 -0.90
C LEU A 94 -5.45 22.20 -1.43
N ASN A 95 -5.05 22.90 -2.50
CA ASN A 95 -5.87 23.96 -3.12
C ASN A 95 -6.78 23.46 -4.25
N HIS A 96 -6.59 22.23 -4.72
CA HIS A 96 -7.31 21.69 -5.88
C HIS A 96 -8.42 20.73 -5.49
N SER A 97 -9.67 21.15 -5.65
CA SER A 97 -10.86 20.37 -5.27
C SER A 97 -10.94 18.98 -5.91
N ARG A 98 -10.43 18.83 -7.14
CA ARG A 98 -10.36 17.52 -7.81
C ARG A 98 -9.38 16.59 -7.09
N ALA A 99 -8.18 17.07 -6.78
CA ALA A 99 -7.16 16.28 -6.07
C ALA A 99 -7.63 15.90 -4.66
N VAL A 100 -8.22 16.86 -3.95
CA VAL A 100 -8.79 16.68 -2.61
C VAL A 100 -9.87 15.57 -2.61
N ARG A 101 -10.80 15.60 -3.57
CA ARG A 101 -11.85 14.57 -3.70
C ARG A 101 -11.32 13.22 -4.12
N ALA A 102 -10.37 13.19 -5.06
CA ALA A 102 -9.76 11.94 -5.50
C ALA A 102 -9.03 11.25 -4.33
N ILE A 103 -8.20 11.99 -3.58
CA ILE A 103 -7.49 11.45 -2.42
C ILE A 103 -8.46 10.96 -1.35
N ALA A 104 -9.48 11.76 -1.00
CA ALA A 104 -10.49 11.32 -0.03
C ALA A 104 -11.27 10.09 -0.51
N GLY A 105 -11.59 10.00 -1.80
CA GLY A 105 -12.26 8.83 -2.38
C GLY A 105 -11.38 7.59 -2.31
N CYS A 106 -10.10 7.72 -2.62
CA CYS A 106 -9.13 6.65 -2.44
C CYS A 106 -9.03 6.22 -0.98
N ILE A 107 -8.99 7.14 -0.02
CA ILE A 107 -8.97 6.81 1.42
C ILE A 107 -10.22 6.00 1.80
N CYS A 108 -11.42 6.47 1.45
CA CYS A 108 -12.65 5.75 1.77
C CYS A 108 -12.69 4.36 1.15
N LEU A 109 -12.35 4.23 -0.14
CA LEU A 109 -12.35 2.93 -0.83
C LEU A 109 -11.28 1.99 -0.24
N ASN A 110 -10.09 2.51 0.06
CA ASN A 110 -9.01 1.71 0.62
C ASN A 110 -9.25 1.31 2.08
N LEU A 111 -10.16 1.94 2.81
CA LEU A 111 -10.49 1.55 4.20
C LEU A 111 -11.86 0.86 4.30
N ASP A 112 -12.55 0.65 3.18
CA ASP A 112 -13.78 -0.12 3.13
C ASP A 112 -13.46 -1.62 3.04
N ALA A 113 -13.78 -2.36 4.11
CA ALA A 113 -13.52 -3.79 4.21
C ALA A 113 -14.29 -4.60 3.16
N ILE A 114 -15.52 -4.19 2.81
CA ILE A 114 -16.37 -4.88 1.84
C ILE A 114 -15.79 -4.70 0.44
N VAL A 115 -15.35 -3.48 0.10
CA VAL A 115 -14.78 -3.20 -1.21
C VAL A 115 -13.45 -3.92 -1.40
N CYS A 116 -12.61 -4.00 -0.37
CA CYS A 116 -11.29 -4.58 -0.49
C CYS A 116 -11.19 -6.06 -0.12
N GLY A 117 -12.18 -6.63 0.57
CA GLY A 117 -12.10 -7.98 1.14
C GLY A 117 -11.00 -8.14 2.20
N ILE A 118 -10.54 -7.02 2.77
CA ILE A 118 -9.44 -6.95 3.75
C ILE A 118 -9.85 -5.98 4.84
N GLU A 119 -9.79 -6.44 6.09
CA GLU A 119 -10.07 -5.62 7.26
C GLU A 119 -9.10 -4.43 7.36
N PRO A 120 -9.55 -3.25 7.80
CA PRO A 120 -8.72 -2.05 7.83
C PRO A 120 -7.50 -2.18 8.76
N ASP A 121 -7.60 -2.99 9.81
CA ASP A 121 -6.52 -3.21 10.78
C ASP A 121 -5.27 -3.83 10.16
N ALA A 122 -5.43 -4.85 9.32
CA ALA A 122 -4.36 -5.49 8.58
C ALA A 122 -3.66 -4.50 7.65
N LYS A 123 -4.39 -3.54 7.06
CA LYS A 123 -3.82 -2.52 6.16
C LYS A 123 -2.86 -1.60 6.88
N TYR A 124 -3.15 -1.24 8.13
CA TYR A 124 -2.21 -0.43 8.94
C TYR A 124 -0.91 -1.19 9.26
N LEU A 125 -0.96 -2.52 9.37
CA LEU A 125 0.26 -3.33 9.49
C LEU A 125 0.99 -3.48 8.16
N MET A 126 0.27 -3.60 7.04
CA MET A 126 0.86 -3.62 5.70
C MET A 126 1.61 -2.31 5.39
N ASP A 127 1.11 -1.17 5.86
CA ASP A 127 1.78 0.13 5.76
C ASP A 127 3.16 0.11 6.45
N ILE A 128 3.26 -0.52 7.63
CA ILE A 128 4.54 -0.71 8.34
C ILE A 128 5.49 -1.60 7.52
N VAL A 129 4.97 -2.66 6.92
CA VAL A 129 5.76 -3.53 6.02
C VAL A 129 6.30 -2.74 4.84
N PHE A 130 5.43 -1.97 4.17
CA PHE A 130 5.82 -1.14 3.04
C PHE A 130 6.94 -0.15 3.43
N ALA A 131 6.79 0.53 4.57
CA ALA A 131 7.79 1.48 5.04
C ALA A 131 9.13 0.84 5.39
N GLY A 132 9.12 -0.37 5.97
CA GLY A 132 10.33 -1.08 6.33
C GLY A 132 11.06 -1.68 5.14
N VAL A 133 10.35 -2.29 4.19
CA VAL A 133 10.89 -2.75 2.90
C VAL A 133 11.57 -1.60 2.15
N ASN A 134 10.90 -0.45 2.08
CA ASN A 134 11.43 0.75 1.43
C ASN A 134 12.43 1.53 2.29
N ARG A 135 12.78 1.03 3.49
CA ARG A 135 13.74 1.66 4.41
C ARG A 135 13.45 3.15 4.64
N ASN A 136 12.19 3.48 4.92
CA ASN A 136 11.75 4.84 5.20
C ASN A 136 11.40 5.02 6.69
N ARG A 137 12.32 5.62 7.47
CA ARG A 137 12.14 5.79 8.92
C ARG A 137 10.98 6.73 9.29
N LEU A 138 10.82 7.82 8.55
CA LEU A 138 9.73 8.77 8.81
C LEU A 138 8.38 8.12 8.59
N MET A 139 8.23 7.43 7.46
CA MET A 139 7.01 6.71 7.12
C MET A 139 6.72 5.60 8.13
N ALA A 140 7.73 4.81 8.53
CA ALA A 140 7.56 3.78 9.55
C ALA A 140 7.11 4.38 10.90
N LYS A 141 7.67 5.54 11.29
CA LYS A 141 7.28 6.25 12.51
C LYS A 141 5.82 6.75 12.44
N GLU A 142 5.42 7.35 11.34
CA GLU A 142 4.05 7.87 11.19
C GLU A 142 3.02 6.74 11.09
N PHE A 143 3.33 5.66 10.36
CA PHE A 143 2.46 4.49 10.30
C PHE A 143 2.32 3.81 11.65
N ARG A 144 3.40 3.65 12.43
CA ARG A 144 3.28 3.14 13.82
C ARG A 144 2.33 3.96 14.68
N LYS A 145 2.37 5.30 14.57
CA LYS A 145 1.42 6.16 15.29
C LYS A 145 -0.01 5.96 14.80
N MET A 146 -0.19 5.86 13.48
CA MET A 146 -1.49 5.64 12.85
C MET A 146 -2.08 4.29 13.27
N THR A 147 -1.31 3.21 13.23
CA THR A 147 -1.73 1.87 13.69
C THR A 147 -2.23 1.93 15.12
N LYS A 148 -1.47 2.55 16.05
CA LYS A 148 -1.89 2.69 17.45
C LYS A 148 -3.13 3.56 17.65
N LEU A 149 -3.34 4.55 16.78
CA LEU A 149 -4.50 5.44 16.86
C LEU A 149 -5.77 4.73 16.36
N MET A 150 -5.62 3.88 15.34
CA MET A 150 -6.74 3.25 14.65
C MET A 150 -7.05 1.84 15.16
N VAL A 151 -6.08 1.18 15.81
CA VAL A 151 -6.17 -0.19 16.31
C VAL A 151 -5.55 -0.25 17.71
N ASP A 152 -6.38 -0.50 18.71
CA ASP A 152 -6.01 -0.42 20.14
C ASP A 152 -5.50 -1.74 20.72
N TYR A 153 -5.65 -2.84 20.00
CA TYR A 153 -5.31 -4.19 20.48
C TYR A 153 -3.94 -4.70 20.00
N TYR A 154 -3.26 -4.02 19.06
CA TYR A 154 -1.87 -4.34 18.72
C TYR A 154 -0.92 -3.66 19.70
N ASP A 155 -0.14 -4.46 20.43
CA ASP A 155 0.91 -3.94 21.30
C ASP A 155 2.17 -3.56 20.51
N GLU A 156 3.12 -2.93 21.21
CA GLU A 156 4.38 -2.49 20.60
C GLU A 156 5.23 -3.67 20.11
N ASP A 157 5.13 -4.83 20.77
CA ASP A 157 5.92 -6.01 20.44
C ASP A 157 5.44 -6.61 19.12
N CYS A 158 4.12 -6.71 18.91
CA CYS A 158 3.53 -7.09 17.63
C CYS A 158 3.92 -6.12 16.51
N ILE A 159 3.81 -4.81 16.75
CA ILE A 159 4.21 -3.77 15.78
C ILE A 159 5.71 -3.86 15.44
N ASN A 160 6.55 -4.14 16.45
CA ASN A 160 7.99 -4.36 16.25
C ASN A 160 8.26 -5.60 15.43
N ALA A 161 7.61 -6.73 15.74
CA ALA A 161 7.75 -7.96 14.99
C ALA A 161 7.38 -7.77 13.50
N VAL A 162 6.29 -7.05 13.21
CA VAL A 162 5.91 -6.71 11.82
C VAL A 162 6.97 -5.85 11.12
N TYR A 163 7.58 -4.90 11.85
CA TYR A 163 8.65 -4.09 11.30
C TYR A 163 9.96 -4.87 11.12
N GLU A 164 10.31 -5.78 12.02
CA GLU A 164 11.46 -6.68 11.86
C GLU A 164 11.25 -7.60 10.66
N PHE A 165 10.08 -8.23 10.57
CA PHE A 165 9.65 -9.02 9.42
C PHE A 165 9.85 -8.29 8.10
N SER A 166 9.50 -7.00 8.03
CA SER A 166 9.64 -6.23 6.79
C SER A 166 11.09 -6.10 6.29
N LYS A 167 12.09 -6.28 7.16
CA LYS A 167 13.52 -6.15 6.86
C LYS A 167 14.21 -7.49 6.63
N GLU A 168 13.59 -8.60 7.04
CA GLU A 168 14.10 -9.96 6.81
C GLU A 168 14.31 -10.19 5.31
N ASP A 169 15.33 -10.97 4.93
CA ASP A 169 15.42 -11.47 3.56
C ASP A 169 14.43 -12.64 3.41
N THR A 170 13.56 -12.58 2.41
CA THR A 170 12.49 -13.57 2.24
C THR A 170 12.56 -14.16 0.84
N ASP A 171 12.73 -15.48 0.80
CA ASP A 171 12.66 -16.23 -0.44
C ASP A 171 11.19 -16.45 -0.83
N PHE A 172 10.70 -15.62 -1.75
CA PHE A 172 9.32 -15.72 -2.28
C PHE A 172 9.13 -16.88 -3.26
N SER A 173 10.15 -17.70 -3.52
CA SER A 173 10.05 -18.84 -4.43
C SER A 173 9.63 -20.15 -3.74
N VAL A 174 9.71 -20.21 -2.41
CA VAL A 174 9.33 -21.39 -1.62
C VAL A 174 7.90 -21.28 -1.08
N ASP A 175 7.42 -22.37 -0.45
CA ASP A 175 6.11 -22.38 0.20
C ASP A 175 6.03 -21.33 1.33
N PHE A 176 4.82 -20.80 1.55
CA PHE A 176 4.56 -19.79 2.56
C PHE A 176 5.04 -20.19 3.96
N MET A 177 4.81 -21.44 4.39
CA MET A 177 5.21 -21.87 5.74
C MET A 177 6.73 -22.00 5.84
N ASP A 178 7.39 -22.46 4.78
CA ASP A 178 8.85 -22.57 4.72
C ASP A 178 9.49 -21.17 4.74
N ALA A 179 8.93 -20.22 3.98
CA ALA A 179 9.37 -18.84 3.91
C ALA A 179 9.30 -18.08 5.26
N LEU A 180 8.43 -18.54 6.17
CA LEU A 180 8.18 -17.91 7.47
C LEU A 180 8.72 -18.69 8.67
N SER A 181 9.38 -19.83 8.42
CA SER A 181 9.83 -20.76 9.47
C SER A 181 10.65 -20.09 10.59
N ASP A 182 11.49 -19.10 10.23
CA ASP A 182 12.34 -18.35 11.16
C ASP A 182 11.89 -16.88 11.33
N SER A 183 10.66 -16.53 10.94
CA SER A 183 10.19 -15.14 10.90
C SER A 183 9.79 -14.60 12.28
N ALA A 184 10.04 -13.31 12.52
CA ALA A 184 9.56 -12.60 13.70
C ALA A 184 8.03 -12.63 13.86
N LEU A 185 7.27 -12.90 12.80
CA LEU A 185 5.81 -12.99 12.86
C LEU A 185 5.31 -14.24 13.62
N MET A 186 6.13 -15.29 13.75
CA MET A 186 5.69 -16.57 14.33
C MET A 186 5.37 -16.47 15.83
N ASP A 187 5.94 -15.48 16.52
CA ASP A 187 5.70 -15.21 17.95
C ASP A 187 4.59 -14.18 18.20
N THR A 188 3.89 -13.73 17.16
CA THR A 188 2.85 -12.69 17.27
C THR A 188 1.44 -13.28 17.44
N PRO A 189 0.48 -12.52 18.00
CA PRO A 189 -0.92 -12.96 18.08
C PRO A 189 -1.69 -12.83 16.76
N LEU A 190 -1.00 -12.61 15.63
CA LEU A 190 -1.64 -12.41 14.33
C LEU A 190 -2.27 -13.71 13.83
N SER A 191 -3.46 -13.58 13.24
CA SER A 191 -4.06 -14.69 12.52
C SER A 191 -3.21 -15.07 11.31
N GLU A 192 -3.25 -16.34 10.91
CA GLU A 192 -2.60 -16.80 9.68
C GLU A 192 -2.98 -15.94 8.46
N MET A 193 -4.23 -15.47 8.42
CA MET A 193 -4.72 -14.59 7.38
C MET A 193 -3.97 -13.25 7.35
N GLN A 194 -3.80 -12.60 8.50
CA GLN A 194 -3.04 -11.35 8.60
C GLN A 194 -1.58 -11.58 8.19
N VAL A 195 -0.96 -12.67 8.63
CA VAL A 195 0.41 -13.03 8.26
C VAL A 195 0.54 -13.19 6.73
N ARG A 196 -0.41 -13.87 6.08
CA ARG A 196 -0.46 -13.99 4.60
C ARG A 196 -0.59 -12.62 3.93
N MET A 197 -1.43 -11.73 4.45
CA MET A 197 -1.55 -10.37 3.92
C MET A 197 -0.24 -9.58 4.02
N LEU A 198 0.47 -9.69 5.15
CA LEU A 198 1.77 -9.05 5.34
C LEU A 198 2.84 -9.63 4.39
N TYR A 199 2.82 -10.94 4.17
CA TYR A 199 3.71 -11.61 3.21
C TYR A 199 3.50 -11.11 1.78
N ILE A 200 2.25 -10.99 1.34
CA ILE A 200 1.90 -10.44 0.01
C ILE A 200 2.29 -8.95 -0.07
N ALA A 201 2.04 -8.19 0.99
CA ALA A 201 2.43 -6.78 1.06
C ALA A 201 3.94 -6.63 0.90
N LYS A 202 4.72 -7.48 1.57
CA LYS A 202 6.19 -7.47 1.49
C LYS A 202 6.67 -7.76 0.06
N ALA A 203 6.16 -8.83 -0.56
CA ALA A 203 6.48 -9.18 -1.95
C ALA A 203 6.18 -8.01 -2.90
N SER A 204 5.00 -7.41 -2.76
CA SER A 204 4.52 -6.33 -3.63
C SER A 204 5.23 -4.99 -3.39
N SER A 205 5.75 -4.76 -2.17
CA SER A 205 6.42 -3.52 -1.78
C SER A 205 7.80 -3.35 -2.42
N TYR A 206 8.50 -4.46 -2.71
CA TYR A 206 9.78 -4.44 -3.41
C TYR A 206 9.60 -4.07 -4.89
N ALA A 207 8.81 -4.89 -5.59
CA ALA A 207 8.42 -4.68 -6.97
C ALA A 207 7.28 -5.65 -7.32
N PRO A 208 6.36 -5.26 -8.22
CA PRO A 208 5.34 -6.19 -8.74
C PRO A 208 5.94 -7.47 -9.34
N THR A 209 7.18 -7.43 -9.81
CA THR A 209 7.91 -8.57 -10.38
C THR A 209 8.33 -9.62 -9.36
N ARG A 210 8.32 -9.31 -8.05
CA ARG A 210 8.63 -10.28 -6.98
C ARG A 210 7.41 -11.03 -6.47
N THR A 211 6.20 -10.71 -6.96
CA THR A 211 4.99 -11.47 -6.68
C THR A 211 4.99 -12.75 -7.52
N THR A 212 5.57 -13.83 -6.97
CA THR A 212 5.64 -15.14 -7.62
C THR A 212 4.29 -15.88 -7.58
N GLN A 213 4.18 -16.97 -8.35
CA GLN A 213 3.01 -17.86 -8.25
C GLN A 213 2.85 -18.45 -6.85
N ALA A 214 3.95 -18.73 -6.13
CA ALA A 214 3.89 -19.20 -4.75
C ALA A 214 3.26 -18.16 -3.81
N VAL A 215 3.58 -16.87 -3.99
CA VAL A 215 2.91 -15.77 -3.26
C VAL A 215 1.42 -15.73 -3.60
N VAL A 216 1.04 -15.86 -4.87
CA VAL A 216 -0.37 -15.89 -5.28
C VAL A 216 -1.08 -17.13 -4.72
N ASP A 217 -0.45 -18.30 -4.72
CA ASP A 217 -1.03 -19.54 -4.21
C ASP A 217 -1.16 -19.54 -2.69
N SER A 218 -0.30 -18.78 -1.99
CA SER A 218 -0.45 -18.55 -0.54
C SER A 218 -1.79 -17.87 -0.20
N THR A 219 -2.43 -17.19 -1.16
CA THR A 219 -3.77 -16.62 -0.98
C THR A 219 -4.87 -17.68 -1.09
N LYS A 220 -4.63 -18.83 -1.71
CA LYS A 220 -5.68 -19.81 -2.09
C LYS A 220 -5.97 -20.88 -1.03
N ALA A 221 -5.27 -20.86 0.12
CA ALA A 221 -5.52 -21.74 1.26
C ALA A 221 -7.00 -21.68 1.72
N PRO A 222 -7.57 -22.72 2.35
CA PRO A 222 -8.99 -23.05 2.25
C PRO A 222 -9.92 -21.91 2.69
N ARG A 223 -10.45 -21.21 1.68
CA ARG A 223 -11.55 -20.25 1.62
C ARG A 223 -11.56 -19.16 2.69
N PHE A 224 -11.22 -17.95 2.24
CA PHE A 224 -11.90 -16.71 2.62
C PHE A 224 -13.42 -16.93 2.58
N ASN A 225 -14.03 -17.23 3.72
CA ASN A 225 -15.46 -17.03 3.89
C ASN A 225 -15.64 -15.59 4.35
N ILE A 226 -15.76 -14.69 3.38
CA ILE A 226 -16.46 -13.41 3.56
C ILE A 226 -17.96 -13.71 3.51
#